data_AF-A0A3R9SGS6-F1
#
_entry.id   AF-A0A3R9SGS6-F1
#
_cell.length_a   1.000
_cell.length_b   1.000
_cell.length_c   1.000
_cell.angle_alpha   90.00
_cell.angle_beta   90.00
_cell.angle_gamma   90.00
#
_symmetry.space_group_name_H-M   'P 1'
#
loop_
_entity.id
_entity.type
_entity.pdbx_description
1 polymer ?
#
loop_
_entity_poly.entity_id
_entity_poly.type
_entity_poly.pdbx_seq_one_letter_code
_entity_poly.pdbx_strand_id
1 'polypeptide(L)' 'MKTPKVGFVSLGCPKALVDSERILTQLKTDGYQVASDYDGADLVVVNTCGFIESAVQESLDAIGEAMS' A
#
# COMPACT_ATOMS: atom_id res chain seq x y z
N MET A 1 -3.33 3.85 23.74
CA MET A 1 -2.51 4.07 22.53
C MET A 1 -3.43 4.09 21.33
N LYS A 2 -3.17 4.96 20.33
CA LYS A 2 -3.95 5.00 19.07
C LYS A 2 -3.59 3.76 18.24
N THR A 3 -4.59 3.11 17.65
CA THR A 3 -4.36 2.00 16.70
C THR A 3 -3.70 2.56 15.43
N PRO A 4 -2.53 2.06 15.01
CA PRO A 4 -1.87 2.54 13.80
C PRO A 4 -2.71 2.24 12.55
N LYS A 5 -2.72 3.19 11.62
CA LYS A 5 -3.40 3.12 10.33
C LYS A 5 -2.39 2.92 9.20
N VAL A 6 -2.66 1.95 8.33
CA VAL A 6 -1.83 1.65 7.16
C VAL A 6 -2.60 2.01 5.89
N GLY A 7 -2.05 2.91 5.08
CA GLY A 7 -2.47 3.13 3.70
C GLY A 7 -1.82 2.09 2.78
N PHE A 8 -2.53 1.65 1.75
CA PHE A 8 -2.05 0.56 0.90
C PHE A 8 -2.35 0.85 -0.57
N VAL A 9 -1.32 0.77 -1.41
CA VAL A 9 -1.41 0.95 -2.87
C VAL A 9 -0.93 -0.34 -3.52
N SER A 10 -1.72 -0.88 -4.44
CA SER A 10 -1.36 -2.08 -5.20
C SER A 10 -1.28 -1.75 -6.68
N LEU A 11 -0.11 -1.90 -7.27
CA LEU A 11 0.20 -1.53 -8.66
C LEU A 11 0.73 -2.73 -9.45
N GLY A 12 0.79 -2.57 -10.77
CA GLY A 12 1.30 -3.58 -11.68
C GLY A 12 0.26 -4.65 -12.05
N CYS A 13 0.49 -5.90 -11.67
CA CYS A 13 -0.24 -7.04 -12.21
C CYS A 13 -1.23 -7.68 -11.20
N PRO A 14 -2.16 -8.54 -11.65
CA PRO A 14 -3.13 -9.20 -10.76
C PRO A 14 -2.50 -10.00 -9.60
N LYS A 15 -1.26 -10.47 -9.76
CA LYS A 15 -0.53 -11.12 -8.67
C LYS A 15 -0.27 -10.16 -7.51
N ALA A 16 0.12 -8.91 -7.79
CA ALA A 16 0.33 -7.90 -6.76
C ALA A 16 -0.98 -7.63 -6.00
N LEU A 17 -2.12 -7.58 -6.69
CA LEU A 17 -3.43 -7.41 -6.06
C LEU A 17 -3.76 -8.55 -5.08
N VAL A 18 -3.60 -9.80 -5.51
CA VAL A 18 -3.85 -10.97 -4.65
C VAL A 18 -2.90 -10.99 -3.44
N ASP A 19 -1.63 -10.63 -3.65
CA ASP A 19 -0.66 -10.52 -2.55
C ASP A 19 -1.08 -9.40 -1.56
N SER A 20 -1.56 -8.26 -2.07
CA SER A 20 -2.07 -7.13 -1.27
C SER A 20 -3.27 -7.53 -0.40
N GLU A 21 -4.24 -8.28 -0.94
CA GLU A 21 -5.39 -8.77 -0.17
C GLU A 21 -4.97 -9.65 1.01
N ARG A 22 -3.95 -10.49 0.80
CA ARG A 22 -3.38 -11.34 1.87
C ARG A 22 -2.69 -10.49 2.94
N ILE A 23 -1.89 -9.51 2.53
CA ILE A 23 -1.19 -8.60 3.46
C ILE A 23 -2.22 -7.80 4.28
N LEU A 24 -3.25 -7.24 3.64
CA LEU A 24 -4.30 -6.48 4.32
C LEU A 24 -5.08 -7.33 5.33
N THR A 25 -5.34 -8.59 4.99
CA THR A 25 -6.00 -9.53 5.91
C THR A 25 -5.13 -9.81 7.14
N GLN A 26 -3.82 -9.98 6.94
CA GLN A 26 -2.88 -10.19 8.05
C GLN A 26 -2.77 -8.93 8.93
N LEU A 27 -2.62 -7.75 8.34
CA LEU A 27 -2.55 -6.47 9.07
C LEU A 27 -3.81 -6.25 9.94
N LYS A 28 -4.99 -6.56 9.42
CA LYS A 28 -6.23 -6.50 10.20
C LYS A 28 -6.23 -7.49 11.38
N THR A 29 -5.71 -8.69 11.16
CA THR A 29 -5.59 -9.74 12.20
C THR A 29 -4.61 -9.32 13.29
N ASP A 30 -3.55 -8.60 12.92
CA ASP A 30 -2.55 -8.06 13.85
C ASP A 30 -3.02 -6.77 14.55
N GLY A 31 -4.24 -6.30 14.27
CA GLY A 31 -4.88 -5.17 14.94
C GLY A 31 -4.64 -3.80 14.30
N TYR A 32 -4.06 -3.74 13.10
CA TYR A 32 -3.91 -2.49 12.35
C TYR A 32 -5.24 -2.07 11.71
N GLN A 33 -5.43 -0.76 11.54
CA GLN A 33 -6.52 -0.20 10.75
C GLN A 33 -6.04 0.11 9.33
N VAL A 34 -6.94 0.03 8.35
CA VAL A 34 -6.65 0.46 6.97
C VAL A 34 -7.12 1.89 6.80
N ALA A 35 -6.25 2.77 6.31
CA ALA A 35 -6.60 4.14 5.97
C ALA A 35 -7.34 4.21 4.62
N SER A 36 -8.26 5.16 4.49
CA SER A 36 -9.00 5.44 3.25
C SER A 36 -8.20 6.24 2.24
N ASP A 37 -7.17 6.95 2.70
CA ASP A 37 -6.36 7.93 2.00
C ASP A 37 -4.96 7.99 2.65
N TYR A 38 -4.03 8.72 2.01
CA TYR A 38 -2.66 8.87 2.52
C TYR A 38 -2.60 9.78 3.75
N ASP A 39 -3.35 10.88 3.77
CA ASP A 39 -3.37 11.87 4.87
C ASP A 39 -3.74 11.24 6.23
N GLY A 40 -4.59 10.21 6.22
CA GLY A 40 -5.04 9.50 7.41
C GLY A 40 -4.14 8.32 7.84
N ALA A 41 -3.08 8.03 7.10
CA ALA A 41 -2.20 6.88 7.35
C ALA A 41 -1.00 7.24 8.24
N ASP A 42 -0.67 6.36 9.19
CA ASP A 42 0.58 6.46 9.95
C ASP A 42 1.75 5.77 9.20
N LEU A 43 1.45 4.93 8.21
CA LEU A 43 2.39 4.24 7.31
C LEU A 43 1.70 3.99 5.96
N VAL A 44 2.41 4.16 4.84
CA VAL A 44 1.92 3.77 3.50
C VAL A 44 2.76 2.62 2.95
N VAL A 45 2.10 1.58 2.42
CA VAL A 45 2.73 0.46 1.71
C VAL A 45 2.39 0.55 0.22
N VAL A 46 3.41 0.61 -0.62
CA VAL A 46 3.28 0.53 -2.09
C VAL A 46 3.76 -0.84 -2.54
N ASN A 47 2.82 -1.70 -2.95
CA ASN A 47 3.10 -3.03 -3.48
C ASN A 47 3.09 -2.97 -5.02
N THR A 48 4.24 -3.20 -5.64
CA THR A 48 4.40 -3.12 -7.10
C THR A 48 5.32 -4.22 -7.62
N CYS A 49 5.42 -4.33 -8.94
CA CYS A 49 6.40 -5.17 -9.60
C CYS A 49 7.71 -4.42 -9.83
N GLY A 50 8.82 -4.91 -9.26
CA GLY A 50 10.13 -4.24 -9.36
C GLY A 50 10.89 -4.40 -10.68
N PHE A 51 10.34 -5.14 -11.66
CA PHE A 51 11.00 -5.41 -12.94
C PHE A 51 10.20 -4.95 -14.17
N ILE A 52 8.93 -4.58 -14.00
CA ILE A 52 8.12 -3.99 -15.07
C ILE A 52 8.30 -2.48 -15.00
N GLU A 53 8.90 -1.89 -16.03
CA GLU A 53 9.27 -0.47 -16.05
C GLU A 53 8.07 0.46 -15.80
N SER A 54 6.90 0.19 -16.40
CA SER A 54 5.69 0.98 -16.15
C SER A 54 5.25 0.90 -14.69
N ALA A 55 5.31 -0.27 -14.07
CA ALA A 55 4.93 -0.46 -12.67
C ALA A 55 5.93 0.20 -11.70
N VAL A 56 7.21 0.31 -12.10
CA VAL A 56 8.21 1.08 -11.35
C VAL A 56 7.88 2.56 -11.43
N GLN A 57 7.60 3.11 -12.61
CA GLN A 57 7.24 4.52 -12.75
C GLN A 57 5.97 4.87 -11.96
N GLU A 58 4.90 4.07 -12.09
CA GLU A 58 3.66 4.23 -11.32
C GLU A 58 3.93 4.22 -9.80
N SER A 59 4.88 3.39 -9.34
CA SER A 59 5.22 3.33 -7.91
C SER A 59 5.95 4.56 -7.40
N LEU A 60 6.80 5.18 -8.23
CA LEU A 60 7.48 6.43 -7.87
C LEU A 60 6.49 7.58 -7.79
N ASP A 61 5.52 7.62 -8.71
CA ASP A 61 4.45 8.62 -8.70
C ASP A 61 3.58 8.48 -7.43
N ALA A 62 3.16 7.26 -7.10
CA ALA A 62 2.40 6.97 -5.87
C ALA A 62 3.18 7.32 -4.59
N ILE A 63 4.50 7.09 -4.55
CA ILE A 63 5.34 7.53 -3.43
C ILE A 63 5.37 9.06 -3.34
N GLY A 64 5.47 9.76 -4.48
CA GLY A 64 5.40 11.21 -4.53
C GLY A 64 4.09 11.77 -3.98
N GLU A 65 2.95 11.20 -4.38
CA GLU A 65 1.62 11.55 -3.88
C GLU A 65 1.45 11.26 -2.38
N ALA A 66 2.06 10.20 -1.86
CA ALA A 66 1.99 9.86 -0.44
C ALA A 66 2.87 10.76 0.45
N MET A 67 3.82 11.50 -0.13
CA MET A 67 4.73 12.40 0.59
C MET A 67 4.31 13.88 0.55
N SER A 68 3.35 14.24 -0.30
CA SER A 68 2.85 15.62 -0.47
C SER A 68 1.77 15.95 0.53
#